data_AF-A0A925GYM0-F1
#
_entry.id   AF-A0A925GYM0-F1
#
_cell.length_a   1.000
_cell.length_b   1.000
_cell.length_c   1.000
_cell.angle_alpha   90.00
_cell.angle_beta   90.00
_cell.angle_gamma   90.00
#
_symmetry.space_group_name_H-M   'P 1'
#
loop_
_entity.id
_entity.type
_entity.pdbx_description
1 polymer ?
#
loop_
_entity_poly.entity_id
_entity_poly.type
_entity_poly.pdbx_seq_one_letter_code
_entity_poly.pdbx_strand_id
1 'polypeptide(L)' 'MRQRGTQCYGVGSAFDIEDTTLGFGAHSDQERILEQGAQDFFKFAWHVVSEVAAKQ' A
#
# COMPACT_ATOMS: atom_id res chain seq x y z
N MET A 1 -0.66 -12.54 -12.21
CA MET A 1 -2.04 -12.46 -11.71
C MET A 1 -3.00 -12.05 -12.82
N ARG A 2 -2.90 -10.83 -13.37
CA ARG A 2 -3.78 -10.37 -14.47
C ARG A 2 -3.78 -11.29 -15.70
N GLN A 3 -2.61 -11.72 -16.18
CA GLN A 3 -2.51 -12.67 -17.32
C GLN A 3 -3.17 -14.04 -17.03
N ARG A 4 -3.36 -14.40 -15.76
CA ARG A 4 -3.99 -15.66 -15.33
C ARG A 4 -5.50 -15.52 -15.13
N GLY A 5 -6.10 -14.38 -15.49
CA GLY A 5 -7.54 -14.11 -15.31
C GLY A 5 -7.97 -13.84 -13.86
N THR A 6 -7.05 -13.84 -12.91
CA THR A 6 -7.34 -13.52 -11.50
C THR A 6 -7.48 -12.02 -11.32
N GLN A 7 -8.55 -11.59 -10.65
CA GLN A 7 -8.71 -10.18 -10.24
C GLN A 7 -7.55 -9.79 -9.32
N CYS A 8 -6.82 -8.74 -9.69
CA CYS A 8 -5.66 -8.27 -8.92
C CYS A 8 -5.52 -6.75 -9.00
N TYR A 9 -5.27 -6.16 -7.83
CA TYR A 9 -5.14 -4.72 -7.65
C TYR A 9 -3.89 -4.46 -6.81
N GLY A 10 -3.11 -3.46 -7.20
CA GLY A 10 -2.00 -2.95 -6.40
C GLY A 10 -2.53 -1.85 -5.49
N VAL A 11 -2.31 -2.00 -4.19
CA VAL A 11 -2.62 -0.98 -3.18
C VAL A 11 -1.40 -0.89 -2.26
N GLY A 12 -1.04 0.32 -1.85
CA GLY A 12 0.08 0.57 -0.96
C GLY A 12 -0.25 1.67 0.04
N SER A 13 0.70 1.95 0.92
CA SER A 13 0.62 3.09 1.84
C SER A 13 0.49 4.41 1.10
N ALA A 14 -0.21 5.35 1.72
CA ALA A 14 -0.08 6.76 1.34
C ALA A 14 1.38 7.21 1.55
N PHE A 15 1.83 8.12 0.70
CA PHE A 15 3.15 8.76 0.76
C PHE A 15 2.97 10.27 0.85
N ASP A 16 3.97 10.97 1.38
CA ASP A 16 3.98 12.43 1.35
C ASP A 16 4.56 12.94 0.03
N ILE A 17 3.93 13.97 -0.54
CA ILE A 17 4.37 14.58 -1.81
C ILE A 17 5.79 15.16 -1.65
N GLU A 18 6.14 15.64 -0.46
CA GLU A 18 7.48 16.17 -0.19
C GLU A 18 8.57 15.10 -0.35
N ASP A 19 8.31 13.84 0.01
CA ASP A 19 9.29 12.75 -0.06
C ASP A 19 9.76 12.49 -1.49
N THR A 20 8.86 12.61 -2.47
CA THR A 20 9.25 12.46 -3.88
C THR A 20 10.18 13.58 -4.33
N THR A 21 9.88 14.81 -3.89
CA THR A 21 10.61 16.01 -4.33
C THR A 21 11.98 16.13 -3.65
N LEU A 22 12.08 15.68 -2.40
CA LEU A 22 13.30 15.73 -1.59
C LEU A 22 14.19 14.49 -1.76
N GLY A 23 13.77 13.50 -2.56
CA GLY A 23 14.55 12.30 -2.81
C GLY A 23 14.49 11.28 -1.67
N PHE A 24 13.40 11.25 -0.91
CA PHE A 24 13.09 10.24 0.12
C PHE A 24 12.05 9.21 -0.34
N GLY A 25 11.60 9.29 -1.59
CA GLY A 25 10.64 8.34 -2.16
C GLY A 25 11.23 6.94 -2.35
N ALA A 26 10.38 6.03 -2.82
CA ALA A 26 10.76 4.65 -3.12
C ALA A 26 12.00 4.57 -4.01
N HIS A 27 12.91 3.64 -3.70
CA HIS A 27 14.19 3.43 -4.39
C HIS A 27 15.27 4.51 -4.16
N SER A 28 15.10 5.39 -3.17
CA SER A 28 16.16 6.34 -2.78
C SER A 28 17.11 5.76 -1.71
N ASP A 29 18.28 6.38 -1.55
CA ASP A 29 19.25 6.03 -0.51
C ASP A 29 18.68 6.21 0.92
N GLN A 30 17.66 7.07 1.05
CA GLN A 30 16.98 7.36 2.31
C GLN A 30 15.46 7.23 2.13
N GLU A 31 15.01 6.05 1.71
CA GLU A 31 13.58 5.77 1.55
C GLU A 31 12.81 5.96 2.87
N ARG A 32 11.72 6.73 2.80
CA ARG A 32 10.84 7.03 3.93
C ARG A 32 9.39 6.67 3.61
N ILE A 33 8.65 6.46 4.68
CA ILE A 33 7.21 6.22 4.65
C ILE A 33 6.57 6.96 5.82
N LEU A 34 5.41 7.57 5.57
CA LEU A 34 4.65 8.20 6.63
C LEU A 34 4.08 7.10 7.55
N GLU A 35 4.38 7.16 8.84
CA GLU A 35 3.93 6.17 9.81
C GLU A 35 2.40 6.00 9.79
N GLN A 36 1.67 7.12 9.78
CA GLN A 36 0.21 7.12 9.69
C GLN A 36 -0.28 6.42 8.42
N GLY A 37 0.36 6.69 7.27
CA GLY A 37 0.04 6.03 6.00
C GLY A 37 0.23 4.51 6.07
N ALA A 38 1.29 4.05 6.73
CA ALA A 38 1.55 2.63 6.93
C ALA A 38 0.48 1.99 7.82
N GLN A 39 0.14 2.63 8.95
CA GLN A 39 -0.90 2.15 9.85
C GLN A 39 -2.26 2.03 9.15
N ASP A 40 -2.63 3.03 8.33
CA ASP A 40 -3.91 3.03 7.63
C ASP A 40 -3.96 1.98 6.51
N PHE A 41 -2.84 1.76 5.81
CA PHE A 41 -2.73 0.64 4.87
C PHE A 41 -2.92 -0.72 5.54
N PHE A 42 -2.34 -0.94 6.73
CA PHE A 42 -2.53 -2.20 7.44
C PHE A 42 -3.99 -2.41 7.88
N LYS A 43 -4.65 -1.37 8.39
CA LYS A 43 -6.09 -1.42 8.73
C LYS A 43 -6.93 -1.75 7.50
N PHE A 44 -6.65 -1.08 6.37
CA PHE A 44 -7.33 -1.33 5.11
C PHE A 44 -7.13 -2.77 4.64
N ALA A 45 -5.89 -3.26 4.59
CA ALA A 45 -5.57 -4.61 4.15
C ALA A 45 -6.25 -5.67 5.03
N TRP A 46 -6.23 -5.47 6.36
CA TRP A 46 -6.93 -6.34 7.31
C TRP A 46 -8.44 -6.36 7.06
N HIS A 47 -9.04 -5.19 6.86
CA HIS A 47 -10.47 -5.08 6.59
C HIS A 47 -10.85 -5.79 5.28
N VAL A 48 -10.12 -5.56 4.19
CA VAL A 48 -10.39 -6.18 2.89
C VAL A 48 -10.25 -7.70 2.97
N VAL A 49 -9.18 -8.22 3.57
CA VAL A 49 -8.98 -9.66 3.71
C VAL A 49 -10.09 -10.27 4.56
N SER A 50 -10.46 -9.63 5.67
CA SER A 50 -11.54 -10.10 6.53
C SER A 50 -12.88 -10.15 5.79
N GLU A 51 -13.24 -9.09 5.06
CA GLU A 51 -14.48 -9.03 4.27
C GLU A 51 -14.53 -10.05 3.14
N VAL A 52 -13.42 -10.28 2.45
CA VAL A 52 -13.34 -11.23 1.33
C VAL A 52 -13.35 -12.67 1.83
N ALA A 53 -12.62 -12.97 2.92
CA ALA A 53 -12.55 -14.31 3.48
C ALA A 53 -13.83 -14.69 4.24
N ALA A 54 -14.48 -13.74 4.93
CA ALA A 54 -15.71 -14.00 5.68
C ALA A 54 -16.95 -14.20 4.78
N LYS A 55 -16.89 -13.77 3.51
CA LYS A 55 -17.97 -13.97 2.52
C LYS A 55 -17.88 -15.30 1.76
N GLN A 56 -17.03 -16.24 2.21
CA GLN A 56 -16.92 -17.58 1.62
C GLN A 56 -17.92 -18.55 2.22
#